data_AF-A0AAW7ZD38-F1
#
_entry.id   AF-A0AAW7ZD38-F1
#
_cell.length_a   1.000
_cell.length_b   1.000
_cell.length_c   1.000
_cell.angle_alpha   90.00
_cell.angle_beta   90.00
_cell.angle_gamma   90.00
#
_symmetry.space_group_name_H-M   'P 1'
#
loop_
_entity.id
_entity.type
_entity.pdbx_description
1 polymer ?
#
loop_
_entity_poly.entity_id
_entity_poly.type
_entity_poly.pdbx_seq_one_letter_code
_entity_poly.pdbx_strand_id
1 'polypeptide(L)'
;MSRLNNEDWQESWFRLCEKQNSEGYDRLTPDEKLWFNIRGLIDSVNNGGIISFYYNSYAFYLEDTMVDLQRLHAVEVLDILVKTNELFPNGKPPKDSDKRNELINSWEDGVHDDLLGELNNKFYSLEENLELELETVVKRIILKNC
;
A
#
# COMPACT_ATOMS: atom_id res chain seq x y z
N MET A 1 9.87 17.20 17.32
CA MET A 1 9.70 15.73 17.39
C MET A 1 10.96 15.10 16.86
N SER A 2 11.59 14.20 17.60
CA SER A 2 12.74 13.43 17.07
C SER A 2 12.24 12.59 15.90
N ARG A 3 12.87 12.74 14.73
CA ARG A 3 12.72 11.77 13.64
C ARG A 3 13.15 10.41 14.19
N LEU A 4 12.45 9.34 13.81
CA LEU A 4 12.91 7.97 14.08
C LEU A 4 14.35 7.82 13.56
N ASN A 5 15.21 7.16 14.34
CA ASN A 5 16.52 6.77 13.82
C ASN A 5 16.29 5.87 12.60
N ASN A 6 16.96 6.16 11.48
CA ASN A 6 16.80 5.41 10.24
C ASN A 6 17.17 3.93 10.42
N GLU A 7 18.18 3.64 11.24
CA GLU A 7 18.61 2.27 11.54
C GLU A 7 17.52 1.47 12.27
N ASP A 8 16.92 2.05 13.32
CA ASP A 8 15.84 1.40 14.08
C ASP A 8 14.61 1.14 13.21
N TRP A 9 14.29 2.07 12.30
CA TRP A 9 13.20 1.92 11.35
C TRP A 9 13.47 0.76 10.38
N GLN A 10 14.67 0.74 9.77
CA GLN A 10 15.05 -0.29 8.79
C GLN A 10 15.11 -1.67 9.42
N GLU A 11 15.68 -1.79 10.61
CA GLU A 11 15.74 -3.06 11.33
C GLU A 11 14.33 -3.56 11.70
N SER A 12 13.47 -2.66 12.19
CA SER A 12 12.09 -3.01 12.54
C SER A 12 11.26 -3.39 11.32
N TRP A 13 11.47 -2.72 10.19
CA TRP A 13 10.85 -3.07 8.92
C TRP A 13 11.28 -4.45 8.45
N PHE A 14 12.59 -4.73 8.48
CA PHE A 14 13.13 -6.05 8.14
C PHE A 14 12.52 -7.15 9.01
N ARG A 15 12.45 -6.95 10.33
CA ARG A 15 11.82 -7.91 11.26
C ARG A 15 10.35 -8.13 10.96
N LEU A 16 9.60 -7.08 10.61
CA LEU A 16 8.20 -7.19 10.21
C LEU A 16 8.04 -8.04 8.93
N CYS A 17 8.86 -7.77 7.92
CA CYS A 17 8.88 -8.54 6.68
C CYS A 17 9.24 -10.01 6.92
N GLU A 18 10.26 -10.29 7.74
CA GLU A 18 10.64 -11.66 8.12
C GLU A 18 9.52 -12.39 8.85
N LYS A 19 8.83 -11.72 9.78
CA LYS A 19 7.66 -12.27 10.47
C LYS A 19 6.53 -12.57 9.48
N GLN A 20 6.21 -11.65 8.58
CA GLN A 20 5.18 -11.86 7.55
C GLN A 20 5.53 -13.06 6.66
N ASN A 21 6.79 -13.19 6.27
CA ASN A 21 7.27 -14.27 5.41
C ASN A 21 7.29 -15.64 6.11
N SER A 22 7.74 -15.70 7.36
CA SER A 22 7.92 -16.96 8.10
C SER A 22 6.66 -17.45 8.82
N GLU A 23 5.84 -16.53 9.34
CA GLU A 23 4.66 -16.85 10.15
C GLU A 23 3.33 -16.59 9.41
N GLY A 24 3.37 -15.81 8.32
CA GLY A 24 2.20 -15.43 7.54
C GLY A 24 1.55 -14.12 7.99
N TYR A 25 0.84 -13.49 7.07
CA TYR A 25 0.19 -12.19 7.28
C TYR A 25 -0.80 -12.18 8.46
N ASP A 26 -1.52 -13.27 8.70
CA ASP A 26 -2.48 -13.36 9.79
C ASP A 26 -1.87 -13.38 11.19
N ARG A 27 -0.54 -13.55 11.30
CA ARG A 27 0.21 -13.45 12.56
C ARG A 27 0.65 -12.03 12.88
N LEU A 28 0.49 -11.10 11.94
CA LEU A 28 0.73 -9.70 12.17
C LEU A 28 -0.39 -9.10 13.04
N THR A 29 0.01 -8.27 14.00
CA THR A 29 -0.90 -7.43 14.78
C THR A 29 -1.57 -6.37 13.90
N PRO A 30 -2.67 -5.73 14.35
CA PRO A 30 -3.33 -4.70 13.56
C PRO A 30 -2.45 -3.50 13.19
N ASP A 31 -1.47 -3.12 14.02
CA ASP A 31 -0.54 -2.02 13.69
C ASP A 31 0.55 -2.50 12.71
N GLU A 32 1.02 -3.76 12.84
CA GLU A 32 1.97 -4.37 11.91
C GLU A 32 1.35 -4.55 10.51
N LYS A 33 0.10 -5.01 10.42
CA LYS A 33 -0.65 -5.11 9.16
C LYS A 33 -0.78 -3.75 8.47
N LEU A 34 -1.17 -2.73 9.24
CA LEU A 34 -1.25 -1.36 8.76
C LEU A 34 0.09 -0.89 8.21
N TRP A 35 1.18 -1.07 8.95
CA TRP A 35 2.49 -0.69 8.46
C TRP A 35 2.87 -1.43 7.17
N PHE A 36 2.72 -2.75 7.16
CA PHE A 36 3.03 -3.58 6.00
C PHE A 36 2.25 -3.16 4.75
N ASN A 37 0.94 -2.96 4.89
CA ASN A 37 0.04 -2.60 3.80
C ASN A 37 0.34 -1.20 3.23
N ILE A 38 0.46 -0.19 4.09
CA ILE A 38 0.64 1.20 3.66
C ILE A 38 2.04 1.41 3.10
N ARG A 39 3.07 0.83 3.71
CA ARG A 39 4.43 0.89 3.17
C ARG A 39 4.51 0.18 1.81
N GLY A 40 3.92 -1.01 1.69
CA GLY A 40 3.85 -1.75 0.43
C GLY A 40 3.11 -1.00 -0.68
N LEU A 41 2.06 -0.24 -0.34
CA LEU A 41 1.39 0.67 -1.27
C LEU A 41 2.36 1.76 -1.73
N ILE A 42 2.93 2.56 -0.82
CA ILE A 42 3.80 3.68 -1.17
C ILE A 42 5.00 3.20 -2.01
N ASP A 43 5.67 2.13 -1.58
CA ASP A 43 6.83 1.58 -2.32
C ASP A 43 6.45 1.13 -3.73
N SER A 44 5.28 0.51 -3.88
CA SER A 44 4.81 0.09 -5.21
C SER A 44 4.53 1.29 -6.10
N VAL A 45 3.88 2.33 -5.57
CA VAL A 45 3.60 3.56 -6.34
C VAL A 45 4.89 4.27 -6.73
N ASN A 46 5.86 4.38 -5.83
CA ASN A 46 7.14 5.02 -6.13
C ASN A 46 7.96 4.25 -7.18
N ASN A 47 7.73 2.94 -7.31
CA ASN A 47 8.43 2.12 -8.29
C ASN A 47 7.79 2.12 -9.70
N GLY A 48 6.52 2.52 -9.86
CA GLY A 48 5.89 2.52 -11.18
C GLY A 48 4.45 3.04 -11.27
N GLY A 49 4.06 3.92 -10.34
CA GLY A 49 2.72 4.48 -10.25
C GLY A 49 1.71 3.54 -9.58
N ILE A 50 0.48 4.02 -9.45
CA ILE A 50 -0.60 3.35 -8.72
C ILE A 50 -0.88 1.94 -9.25
N ILE A 51 -0.77 1.74 -10.57
CA ILE A 51 -1.01 0.42 -11.17
C ILE A 51 0.05 -0.61 -10.76
N SER A 52 1.28 -0.19 -10.43
CA SER A 52 2.30 -1.11 -9.93
C SER A 52 1.94 -1.77 -8.60
N PHE A 53 1.15 -1.10 -7.75
CA PHE A 53 0.61 -1.75 -6.55
C PHE A 53 -0.26 -2.96 -6.92
N TYR A 54 -1.08 -2.84 -7.95
CA TYR A 54 -1.94 -3.91 -8.43
C TYR A 54 -1.12 -5.02 -9.11
N TYR A 55 -0.02 -4.73 -9.81
CA TYR A 55 0.82 -5.82 -10.34
C TYR A 55 1.47 -6.69 -9.26
N ASN A 56 1.69 -6.13 -8.07
CA ASN A 56 2.49 -6.74 -7.02
C ASN A 56 1.67 -7.54 -6.01
N SER A 57 2.37 -8.33 -5.20
CA SER A 57 1.79 -9.15 -4.14
C SER A 57 1.16 -8.32 -3.01
N TYR A 58 1.54 -7.06 -2.81
CA TYR A 58 0.88 -6.23 -1.79
C TYR A 58 -0.64 -6.08 -2.02
N ALA A 59 -1.10 -6.10 -3.28
CA ALA A 59 -2.52 -6.07 -3.60
C ALA A 59 -3.29 -7.37 -3.24
N PHE A 60 -2.61 -8.44 -2.79
CA PHE A 60 -3.31 -9.57 -2.13
C PHE A 60 -4.11 -9.11 -0.90
N TYR A 61 -3.65 -8.03 -0.25
CA TYR A 61 -4.24 -7.45 0.95
C TYR A 61 -4.99 -6.15 0.66
N LEU A 62 -5.39 -5.90 -0.60
CA LEU A 62 -6.05 -4.65 -1.02
C LEU A 62 -7.20 -4.22 -0.10
N GLU A 63 -8.09 -5.15 0.28
CA GLU A 63 -9.22 -4.83 1.18
C GLU A 63 -8.73 -4.34 2.55
N ASP A 64 -7.73 -5.00 3.13
CA ASP A 64 -7.11 -4.59 4.39
C ASP A 64 -6.38 -3.25 4.23
N THR A 65 -5.67 -3.03 3.11
CA THR A 65 -5.03 -1.74 2.78
C THR A 65 -6.07 -0.61 2.73
N MET A 66 -7.23 -0.83 2.14
CA MET A 66 -8.31 0.16 2.09
C MET A 66 -8.87 0.46 3.50
N VAL A 67 -9.01 -0.56 4.36
CA VAL A 67 -9.40 -0.37 5.77
C VAL A 67 -8.32 0.39 6.54
N ASP A 68 -7.05 0.09 6.31
CA ASP A 68 -5.93 0.75 6.96
C ASP A 68 -5.79 2.22 6.55
N LEU A 69 -6.08 2.56 5.30
CA LEU A 69 -6.19 3.96 4.87
C LEU A 69 -7.31 4.70 5.60
N GLN A 70 -8.45 4.05 5.87
CA GLN A 70 -9.51 4.64 6.70
C GLN A 70 -9.04 4.85 8.15
N ARG A 71 -8.29 3.90 8.72
CA ARG A 71 -7.71 4.01 10.07
C ARG A 71 -6.69 5.14 10.18
N LEU A 72 -5.97 5.45 9.11
CA LEU A 72 -5.07 6.59 9.00
C LEU A 72 -5.77 7.91 8.61
N HIS A 73 -7.09 7.89 8.42
CA HIS A 73 -7.85 9.03 7.89
C HIS A 73 -7.34 9.54 6.52
N ALA A 74 -6.65 8.69 5.76
CA ALA A 74 -6.11 8.97 4.43
C ALA A 74 -7.17 8.79 3.34
N VAL A 75 -8.31 9.48 3.49
CA VAL A 75 -9.51 9.31 2.66
C VAL A 75 -9.24 9.62 1.19
N GLU A 76 -8.35 10.57 0.90
CA GLU A 76 -8.02 10.94 -0.48
C GLU A 76 -7.19 9.88 -1.19
N VAL A 77 -6.34 9.15 -0.47
CA VAL A 77 -5.58 8.01 -1.01
C VAL A 77 -6.51 6.80 -1.18
N LEU A 78 -7.48 6.63 -0.27
CA LEU A 78 -8.53 5.62 -0.44
C LEU A 78 -9.35 5.86 -1.72
N ASP A 79 -9.73 7.12 -2.01
CA ASP A 79 -10.44 7.50 -3.24
C ASP A 79 -9.64 7.13 -4.50
N ILE A 80 -8.31 7.25 -4.46
CA ILE A 80 -7.44 6.81 -5.56
C ILE A 80 -7.56 5.29 -5.79
N LEU A 81 -7.53 4.48 -4.73
CA LEU A 81 -7.72 3.03 -4.86
C LEU A 81 -9.13 2.67 -5.33
N VAL A 82 -10.16 3.38 -4.86
CA VAL A 82 -11.54 3.17 -5.34
C VAL A 82 -11.64 3.42 -6.84
N LYS A 83 -11.11 4.54 -7.34
CA LYS A 83 -11.10 4.86 -8.77
C LYS A 83 -10.25 3.89 -9.59
N THR A 84 -9.13 3.44 -9.05
CA THR A 84 -8.31 2.43 -9.74
C THR A 84 -9.03 1.07 -9.78
N ASN A 85 -9.77 0.71 -8.72
CA ASN A 85 -10.58 -0.51 -8.69
C ASN A 85 -11.68 -0.50 -9.76
N GLU A 86 -12.25 0.66 -10.11
CA GLU A 86 -13.28 0.79 -11.16
C GLU A 86 -12.79 0.38 -12.55
N LEU A 87 -11.48 0.31 -12.78
CA LEU A 87 -10.89 -0.24 -14.02
C LEU A 87 -11.06 -1.76 -14.13
N PHE A 88 -11.35 -2.44 -13.02
CA PHE A 88 -11.55 -3.88 -12.97
C PHE A 88 -13.04 -4.23 -13.12
N PRO A 89 -13.40 -5.41 -13.66
CA PRO A 89 -14.78 -5.82 -13.79
C PRO A 89 -15.57 -5.69 -12.48
N ASN A 90 -16.67 -4.95 -12.51
CA ASN A 90 -17.52 -4.63 -11.36
C ASN A 90 -16.79 -3.92 -10.20
N GLY A 91 -15.69 -3.22 -10.46
CA GLY A 91 -14.92 -2.54 -9.43
C GLY A 91 -14.12 -3.50 -8.53
N LYS A 92 -13.87 -4.73 -8.97
CA LYS A 92 -13.33 -5.82 -8.14
C LYS A 92 -12.07 -6.43 -8.75
N PRO A 93 -10.88 -5.95 -8.36
CA PRO A 93 -9.63 -6.58 -8.73
C PRO A 93 -9.57 -8.03 -8.24
N PRO A 94 -9.12 -8.99 -9.06
CA PRO A 94 -8.88 -10.35 -8.59
C PRO A 94 -7.83 -10.37 -7.47
N LYS A 95 -8.06 -11.20 -6.44
CA LYS A 95 -7.08 -11.40 -5.36
C LYS A 95 -5.81 -12.08 -5.88
N ASP A 96 -5.97 -13.05 -6.76
CA ASP A 96 -4.90 -13.77 -7.44
C ASP A 96 -4.09 -12.83 -8.35
N SER A 97 -2.77 -12.80 -8.17
CA SER A 97 -1.88 -11.90 -8.91
C SER A 97 -1.83 -12.22 -10.40
N ASP A 98 -1.82 -13.50 -10.76
CA ASP A 98 -1.68 -13.90 -12.16
C ASP A 98 -2.92 -13.49 -12.94
N LYS A 99 -4.12 -13.76 -12.39
CA LYS A 99 -5.39 -13.32 -12.99
C LYS A 99 -5.51 -11.81 -13.09
N ARG A 100 -5.02 -11.08 -12.08
CA ARG A 100 -5.06 -9.63 -12.08
C ARG A 100 -4.11 -9.07 -13.15
N ASN A 101 -2.91 -9.63 -13.25
CA ASN A 101 -1.92 -9.24 -14.25
C ASN A 101 -2.38 -9.58 -15.67
N GLU A 102 -2.96 -10.77 -15.89
CA GLU A 102 -3.61 -11.13 -17.17
C GLU A 102 -4.66 -10.12 -17.57
N LEU A 103 -5.50 -9.67 -16.62
CA LEU A 103 -6.54 -8.69 -16.90
C LEU A 103 -5.95 -7.30 -17.23
N ILE A 104 -4.99 -6.82 -16.43
CA ILE A 104 -4.34 -5.53 -16.70
C ILE A 104 -3.62 -5.57 -18.06
N ASN A 105 -2.91 -6.65 -18.37
CA ASN A 105 -2.23 -6.84 -19.65
C ASN A 105 -3.19 -7.02 -20.85
N SER A 106 -4.48 -7.28 -20.59
CA SER A 106 -5.50 -7.40 -21.64
C SER A 106 -6.17 -6.07 -22.00
N TRP A 107 -5.91 -5.01 -21.22
CA TRP A 107 -6.38 -3.67 -21.56
C TRP A 107 -5.75 -3.19 -22.86
N GLU A 108 -6.50 -2.40 -23.62
CA GLU A 108 -5.97 -1.76 -24.82
C GLU A 108 -4.84 -0.78 -24.45
N ASP A 109 -3.75 -0.82 -25.19
CA ASP A 109 -2.58 0.04 -24.93
C ASP A 109 -2.99 1.52 -24.82
N GLY A 110 -2.64 2.14 -23.70
CA GLY A 110 -2.89 3.55 -23.44
C GLY A 110 -4.32 3.92 -23.03
N VAL A 111 -5.26 2.97 -22.99
CA VAL A 111 -6.69 3.26 -22.72
C VAL A 111 -6.95 3.89 -21.34
N HIS A 112 -6.03 3.69 -20.39
CA HIS A 112 -6.13 4.22 -19.03
C HIS A 112 -5.00 5.17 -18.64
N ASP A 113 -4.10 5.52 -19.56
CA ASP A 113 -2.88 6.28 -19.24
C ASP A 113 -3.20 7.66 -18.65
N ASP A 114 -4.18 8.37 -19.20
CA ASP A 114 -4.58 9.69 -18.71
C ASP A 114 -5.10 9.61 -17.26
N LEU A 115 -6.03 8.67 -17.00
CA LEU A 115 -6.59 8.47 -15.66
C LEU A 115 -5.52 8.03 -14.67
N LEU A 116 -4.70 7.03 -15.03
CA LEU A 116 -3.63 6.55 -14.16
C LEU A 116 -2.59 7.64 -13.91
N GLY A 117 -2.29 8.47 -14.90
CA GLY A 117 -1.42 9.63 -14.76
C GLY A 117 -1.97 10.67 -13.77
N GLU A 118 -3.26 11.00 -13.87
CA GLU A 118 -3.93 11.90 -12.91
C GLU A 118 -3.90 11.33 -11.49
N LEU A 119 -4.22 10.05 -11.33
CA LEU A 119 -4.21 9.36 -10.03
C LEU A 119 -2.80 9.30 -9.42
N ASN A 120 -1.77 9.06 -10.24
CA ASN A 120 -0.37 9.10 -9.80
C ASN A 120 0.00 10.49 -9.27
N ASN A 121 -0.29 11.54 -10.04
CA ASN A 121 -0.01 12.92 -9.64
C ASN A 121 -0.71 13.28 -8.33
N LYS A 122 -1.97 12.87 -8.18
CA LYS A 122 -2.72 13.04 -6.93
C LYS A 122 -2.04 12.30 -5.78
N PHE A 123 -1.64 11.04 -5.98
CA PHE A 123 -0.95 10.26 -4.95
C PHE A 123 0.34 10.95 -4.48
N TYR A 124 1.21 11.36 -5.40
CA TYR A 124 2.48 12.03 -5.05
C TYR A 124 2.25 13.34 -4.28
N SER A 125 1.17 14.06 -4.54
CA SER A 125 0.81 15.26 -3.78
C SER A 125 0.37 14.98 -2.33
N LEU A 126 -0.02 13.73 -2.04
CA LEU A 126 -0.52 13.27 -0.73
C LEU A 126 0.50 12.42 0.04
N GLU A 127 1.53 11.93 -0.64
CA GLU A 127 2.49 10.95 -0.11
C GLU A 127 3.17 11.42 1.18
N GLU A 128 3.66 12.67 1.23
CA GLU A 128 4.32 13.19 2.43
C GLU A 128 3.42 13.13 3.67
N ASN A 129 2.14 13.47 3.52
CA ASN A 129 1.18 13.39 4.62
C ASN A 129 0.90 11.94 5.01
N LEU A 130 0.79 11.03 4.03
CA LEU A 130 0.60 9.61 4.30
C LEU A 130 1.79 9.00 5.05
N GLU A 131 3.01 9.40 4.70
CA GLU A 131 4.24 8.99 5.40
C GLU A 131 4.27 9.48 6.85
N LEU A 132 3.86 10.72 7.10
CA LEU A 132 3.78 11.29 8.46
C LEU A 132 2.76 10.55 9.35
N GLU A 133 1.59 10.23 8.79
CA GLU A 133 0.58 9.43 9.49
C GLU A 133 1.09 8.01 9.78
N LEU A 134 1.75 7.39 8.79
CA LEU A 134 2.37 6.08 8.97
C LEU A 134 3.47 6.11 10.04
N GLU A 135 4.34 7.12 10.06
CA GLU A 135 5.42 7.26 11.05
C GLU A 135 4.87 7.23 12.49
N THR A 136 3.68 7.79 12.70
CA THR A 136 3.01 7.79 14.01
C THR A 136 2.61 6.38 14.45
N VAL A 137 2.28 5.47 13.52
CA VAL A 137 2.04 4.06 13.80
C VAL A 137 3.36 3.33 14.06
N VAL A 138 4.36 3.54 13.21
CA VAL A 138 5.68 2.88 13.32
C VAL A 138 6.33 3.18 14.67
N LYS A 139 6.26 4.43 15.15
CA LYS A 139 6.75 4.80 16.48
C LYS A 139 6.12 3.96 17.59
N ARG A 140 4.81 3.66 17.51
CA ARG A 140 4.13 2.83 18.52
C ARG A 140 4.61 1.38 18.50
N ILE A 141 4.94 0.85 17.32
CA ILE A 141 5.46 -0.52 17.19
C ILE A 141 6.87 -0.59 17.78
N ILE A 142 7.74 0.34 17.39
CA ILE A 142 9.14 0.37 17.84
C ILE A 142 9.20 0.56 19.36
N LEU A 143 8.46 1.54 19.91
CA LEU A 143 8.43 1.80 21.35
C LEU A 143 7.83 0.64 22.19
N LYS A 144 7.00 -0.23 21.60
CA LYS A 144 6.49 -1.44 22.30
C LYS A 144 7.50 -2.58 22.34
N ASN A 145 8.50 -2.56 21.45
CA ASN A 145 9.50 -3.60 21.30
C ASN A 145 10.85 -3.24 21.96
N CYS A 146 10.99 -2.01 22.47
CA CYS A 146 12.08 -1.56 23.34
C CYS A 146 11.76 -1.87 24.81
#